data_AF-A0A965LN31-F1
#
_entry.id   AF-A0A965LN31-F1
#
_cell.length_a   1.000
_cell.length_b   1.000
_cell.length_c   1.000
_cell.angle_alpha   90.00
_cell.angle_beta   90.00
_cell.angle_gamma   90.00
#
_symmetry.space_group_name_H-M   'P 1'
#
loop_
_entity.id
_entity.type
_entity.pdbx_description
1 polymer ?
#
loop_
_entity_poly.entity_id
_entity_poly.type
_entity_poly.pdbx_seq_one_letter_code
_entity_poly.pdbx_strand_id
1 'polypeptide(L)'
;FFMAKLIADTLEEVAPEPRDAIFATGATRSQEFFAAVLPQAMPNLISQTLYLLDVNLRSSTVLGIVGGGGIGFLLLSALRVLEYQTVGAILILTFVVVYAIELLGSWVRKLVE
;
A
#
# COMPACT_ATOMS: atom_id res chain seq x y z
N PHE A 1 -2.49 -14.36 1.80
CA PHE A 1 -1.29 -15.01 2.35
C PHE A 1 -0.06 -14.10 2.30
N PHE A 2 0.26 -13.49 1.14
CA PHE A 2 1.38 -12.53 1.01
C PHE A 2 1.34 -11.39 2.03
N MET A 3 0.16 -10.79 2.24
CA MET A 3 -0.01 -9.68 3.18
C MET A 3 0.28 -10.06 4.64
N ALA A 4 -0.12 -11.27 5.05
CA ALA A 4 0.15 -11.76 6.41
C ALA A 4 1.65 -12.04 6.63
N LYS A 5 2.34 -12.54 5.60
CA LYS A 5 3.80 -12.71 5.64
C LYS A 5 4.52 -11.36 5.72
N LEU A 6 4.11 -10.38 4.91
CA LEU A 6 4.72 -9.05 4.91
C LEU A 6 4.60 -8.37 6.28
N ILE A 7 3.43 -8.50 6.92
CA ILE A 7 3.20 -8.04 8.29
C ILE A 7 4.10 -8.78 9.29
N ALA A 8 4.28 -10.09 9.15
CA ALA A 8 5.15 -10.88 10.02
C ALA A 8 6.63 -10.47 9.87
N ASP A 9 7.13 -10.36 8.64
CA ASP A 9 8.51 -9.94 8.36
C ASP A 9 8.79 -8.54 8.95
N THR A 10 7.80 -7.62 8.86
CA THR A 10 7.89 -6.27 9.45
C THR A 10 7.95 -6.27 10.97
N LEU A 11 7.24 -7.20 11.61
CA LEU A 11 7.25 -7.34 13.06
C LEU A 11 8.55 -8.01 13.56
N GLU A 12 9.16 -8.88 12.75
CA GLU A 12 10.47 -9.47 13.04
C GLU A 12 11.63 -8.48 12.89
N GLU A 13 11.49 -7.45 12.05
CA GLU A 13 12.50 -6.39 11.87
C GLU A 13 12.61 -5.41 13.05
N VAL A 14 11.66 -5.41 13.98
CA VAL A 14 11.68 -4.48 15.13
C VAL A 14 12.79 -4.87 16.10
N ALA A 15 13.73 -3.96 16.36
CA ALA A 15 14.85 -4.18 17.27
C ALA A 15 14.37 -4.56 18.69
N PRO A 16 15.04 -5.49 19.38
CA PRO A 16 14.65 -5.93 20.72
C PRO A 16 14.96 -4.89 21.81
N GLU A 17 15.84 -3.92 21.57
CA GLU A 17 16.32 -3.01 22.62
C GLU A 17 15.22 -2.12 23.24
N PRO A 18 14.28 -1.51 22.47
CA PRO A 18 13.17 -0.75 23.04
C PRO A 18 12.17 -1.64 23.79
N ARG A 19 12.07 -2.91 23.39
CA ARG A 19 11.19 -3.92 23.98
C ARG A 19 11.70 -4.31 25.38
N ASP A 20 13.00 -4.54 25.51
CA ASP A 20 13.66 -4.88 26.77
C ASP A 20 13.63 -3.72 27.78
N ALA A 21 13.72 -2.47 27.29
CA ALA A 21 13.61 -1.27 28.13
C ALA A 21 12.22 -1.11 28.76
N ILE A 22 11.14 -1.36 28.00
CA ILE A 22 9.77 -1.31 28.53
C ILE A 22 9.51 -2.50 29.47
N PHE A 23 10.04 -3.68 29.17
CA PHE A 23 9.94 -4.83 30.07
C PHE A 23 10.61 -4.56 31.43
N ALA A 24 11.76 -3.88 31.44
CA ALA A 24 12.48 -3.50 32.66
C ALA A 24 11.70 -2.54 33.58
N THR A 25 10.69 -1.83 33.06
CA THR A 25 9.78 -0.99 33.86
C THR A 25 8.64 -1.76 34.55
N GLY A 26 8.57 -3.07 34.36
CA GLY A 26 7.51 -3.93 34.91
C GLY A 26 6.24 -3.98 34.05
N ALA A 27 6.34 -3.62 32.77
CA ALA A 27 5.21 -3.63 31.84
C ALA A 27 4.73 -5.05 31.51
N THR A 28 3.43 -5.22 31.29
CA THR A 28 2.85 -6.47 30.80
C THR A 28 3.12 -6.66 29.30
N ARG A 29 3.12 -7.90 28.81
CA ARG A 29 3.39 -8.22 27.38
C ARG A 29 2.50 -7.49 26.37
N SER A 30 1.26 -7.15 26.75
CA SER A 30 0.37 -6.35 25.91
C SER A 30 0.82 -4.89 25.86
N GLN A 31 1.20 -4.30 27.00
CA GLN A 31 1.74 -2.94 27.05
C GLN A 31 3.04 -2.81 26.25
N GLU A 32 3.92 -3.81 26.35
CA GLU A 32 5.15 -3.92 25.57
C GLU A 32 4.88 -3.93 24.05
N PHE A 33 3.91 -4.74 23.60
CA PHE A 33 3.54 -4.80 22.18
C PHE A 33 3.00 -3.46 21.67
N PHE A 34 2.07 -2.83 22.38
CA PHE A 34 1.45 -1.58 21.94
C PHE A 34 2.35 -0.36 22.11
N ALA A 35 3.31 -0.38 23.04
CA ALA A 35 4.17 0.77 23.34
C ALA A 35 5.55 0.71 22.65
N ALA A 36 6.12 -0.47 22.42
CA ALA A 36 7.40 -0.61 21.72
C ALA A 36 7.21 -1.13 20.29
N VAL A 37 6.51 -2.25 20.11
CA VAL A 37 6.54 -2.98 18.83
C VAL A 37 5.66 -2.33 17.77
N LEU A 38 4.41 -2.04 18.12
CA LEU A 38 3.44 -1.48 17.18
C LEU A 38 3.88 -0.10 16.64
N PRO A 39 4.29 0.88 17.47
CA PRO A 39 4.66 2.21 16.95
C PRO A 39 5.88 2.17 16.03
N GLN A 40 6.82 1.24 16.26
CA GLN A 40 8.00 1.05 15.41
C GLN A 40 7.66 0.34 14.09
N ALA A 41 6.71 -0.61 14.11
CA ALA A 41 6.28 -1.33 12.91
C ALA A 41 5.30 -0.53 12.03
N MET A 42 4.50 0.37 12.62
CA MET A 42 3.51 1.21 11.93
C MET A 42 4.06 1.97 10.70
N PRO A 43 5.23 2.66 10.76
CA PRO A 43 5.92 3.23 9.60
C PRO A 43 6.01 2.31 8.39
N ASN A 44 6.50 1.11 8.64
CA ASN A 44 6.80 0.14 7.60
C ASN A 44 5.50 -0.52 7.10
N LEU A 45 4.57 -0.84 8.00
CA LEU A 45 3.24 -1.36 7.66
C LEU A 45 2.43 -0.40 6.77
N ILE A 46 2.42 0.89 7.10
CA ILE A 46 1.74 1.91 6.30
C ILE A 46 2.41 2.02 4.93
N SER A 47 3.74 2.11 4.90
CA SER A 47 4.51 2.17 3.66
C SER A 47 4.24 0.98 2.73
N GLN A 48 4.24 -0.24 3.27
CA GLN A 48 3.99 -1.46 2.52
C GLN A 48 2.55 -1.56 2.04
N THR A 49 1.58 -1.12 2.84
CA THR A 49 0.17 -1.10 2.45
C THR A 49 -0.07 -0.14 1.29
N LEU A 50 0.52 1.06 1.34
CA LEU A 50 0.43 2.04 0.24
C LEU A 50 1.13 1.54 -1.03
N TYR A 51 2.28 0.89 -0.89
CA TYR A 51 2.97 0.25 -2.01
C TYR A 51 2.09 -0.84 -2.65
N LEU A 52 1.47 -1.70 -1.85
CA LEU A 52 0.60 -2.73 -2.37
C LEU A 52 -0.66 -2.15 -3.01
N LEU A 53 -1.21 -1.05 -2.48
CA LEU A 53 -2.32 -0.35 -3.12
C LEU A 53 -1.95 0.12 -4.53
N ASP A 54 -0.79 0.75 -4.70
CA ASP A 54 -0.29 1.18 -6.02
C ASP A 54 -0.13 0.00 -6.99
N VAL A 55 0.54 -1.07 -6.55
CA VAL A 55 0.73 -2.27 -7.37
C VAL A 55 -0.60 -2.90 -7.77
N ASN A 56 -1.56 -2.98 -6.85
CA ASN A 56 -2.88 -3.53 -7.13
C ASN A 56 -3.68 -2.65 -8.12
N LEU A 57 -3.58 -1.32 -8.04
CA LEU A 57 -4.23 -0.42 -9.00
C LEU A 57 -3.67 -0.57 -10.41
N ARG A 58 -2.34 -0.68 -10.53
CA ARG A 58 -1.67 -0.92 -11.81
C ARG A 58 -2.04 -2.28 -12.39
N SER A 59 -2.01 -3.32 -11.54
CA SER A 59 -2.39 -4.68 -11.91
C SER A 59 -3.86 -4.77 -12.32
N SER A 60 -4.77 -4.04 -11.66
CA SER A 60 -6.20 -3.97 -12.02
C SER A 60 -6.43 -3.43 -13.42
N THR A 61 -5.61 -2.48 -13.87
CA THR A 61 -5.68 -1.96 -15.25
C THR A 61 -5.30 -3.04 -16.26
N VAL A 62 -4.27 -3.85 -15.98
CA VAL A 62 -3.87 -4.97 -16.85
C VAL A 62 -4.91 -6.11 -16.80
N LEU A 63 -5.39 -6.46 -15.61
CA LEU A 63 -6.41 -7.50 -15.43
C LEU A 63 -7.76 -7.11 -16.05
N GLY A 64 -8.10 -5.83 -16.04
CA GLY A 64 -9.31 -5.33 -16.68
C GLY A 64 -9.32 -5.53 -18.20
N ILE A 65 -8.14 -5.53 -18.82
CA ILE A 65 -7.98 -5.81 -20.26
C ILE A 65 -8.33 -7.29 -20.56
N VAL A 66 -7.98 -8.24 -19.69
CA VAL A 66 -8.29 -9.67 -19.90
C VAL A 66 -9.68 -10.09 -19.41
N GLY A 67 -10.55 -9.14 -19.04
CA GLY A 67 -11.95 -9.40 -18.66
C GLY A 67 -12.22 -9.42 -17.14
N GLY A 68 -11.26 -9.02 -16.31
CA GLY A 68 -11.42 -8.92 -14.85
C GLY A 68 -12.26 -7.75 -14.36
N GLY A 69 -12.72 -6.85 -15.24
CA GLY A 69 -13.48 -5.63 -14.89
C GLY A 69 -12.59 -4.43 -14.53
N GLY A 70 -13.19 -3.33 -14.06
CA GLY A 70 -12.45 -2.13 -13.62
C GLY A 70 -11.98 -1.20 -14.75
N ILE A 71 -10.94 -0.39 -14.48
CA ILE A 71 -10.48 0.67 -15.41
C ILE A 71 -9.97 0.09 -16.74
N GLY A 72 -9.24 -1.04 -16.68
CA GLY A 72 -8.76 -1.72 -17.89
C GLY A 72 -9.88 -2.20 -18.81
N PHE A 73 -11.02 -2.61 -18.23
CA PHE A 73 -12.20 -3.02 -18.99
C PHE A 73 -12.85 -1.83 -19.71
N LEU A 74 -13.00 -0.69 -19.02
CA LEU A 74 -13.53 0.55 -19.61
C LEU A 74 -12.64 1.04 -20.76
N LEU A 75 -11.32 0.98 -20.58
CA LEU A 75 -10.34 1.37 -21.58
C LEU A 75 -10.44 0.49 -22.84
N LEU A 76 -10.51 -0.84 -22.68
CA LEU A 76 -10.72 -1.76 -23.79
C LEU A 76 -12.08 -1.60 -24.47
N SER A 77 -13.13 -1.29 -23.70
CA SER A 77 -14.47 -1.07 -24.24
C SER A 77 -14.47 0.16 -25.16
N ALA A 78 -13.91 1.27 -24.69
CA ALA A 78 -13.77 2.50 -25.48
C ALA A 78 -12.88 2.29 -26.73
N LEU A 79 -11.78 1.54 -26.60
CA LEU A 79 -10.93 1.17 -27.73
C LEU A 79 -11.67 0.32 -28.77
N ARG A 80 -12.54 -0.61 -28.34
CA ARG A 80 -13.32 -1.47 -29.25
C ARG A 80 -14.30 -0.68 -30.13
N VAL A 81 -14.83 0.42 -29.61
CA VAL A 81 -15.73 1.32 -30.35
C VAL A 81 -14.96 2.43 -31.08
N LEU A 82 -13.62 2.43 -31.01
CA LEU A 82 -12.71 3.44 -31.58
C LEU A 82 -12.98 4.87 -31.06
N GLU A 83 -13.52 4.99 -29.85
CA GLU A 83 -13.74 6.28 -29.20
C GLU A 83 -12.45 6.81 -28.55
N TYR A 84 -11.54 7.32 -29.38
CA TYR A 84 -10.23 7.80 -28.92
C TYR A 84 -10.32 8.94 -27.89
N GLN A 85 -11.37 9.75 -27.90
CA GLN A 85 -11.62 10.78 -26.88
C GLN A 85 -11.81 10.15 -25.50
N THR A 86 -12.67 9.14 -25.40
CA THR A 86 -12.96 8.40 -24.18
C THR A 86 -11.72 7.65 -23.69
N VAL A 87 -10.95 7.04 -24.60
CA VAL A 87 -9.69 6.36 -24.28
C VAL A 87 -8.66 7.33 -23.68
N GLY A 88 -8.49 8.50 -24.30
CA GLY A 88 -7.58 9.54 -23.80
C GLY A 88 -7.98 10.04 -22.41
N ALA A 89 -9.28 10.27 -22.18
CA ALA A 89 -9.79 10.67 -20.88
C ALA A 89 -9.52 9.62 -19.78
N ILE A 90 -9.74 8.34 -20.08
CA ILE A 90 -9.46 7.24 -19.14
C ILE A 90 -7.96 7.18 -18.82
N LEU A 91 -7.09 7.26 -19.82
CA LEU A 91 -5.63 7.23 -19.63
C LEU A 91 -5.14 8.37 -18.73
N ILE A 92 -5.60 9.60 -18.98
CA ILE A 92 -5.23 10.77 -18.18
C ILE A 92 -5.74 10.60 -16.74
N LEU A 93 -7.00 10.19 -16.57
CA LEU A 93 -7.58 10.00 -15.25
C LEU A 93 -6.82 8.94 -14.44
N THR A 94 -6.50 7.80 -15.04
CA THR A 94 -5.71 6.75 -14.40
C THR A 94 -4.32 7.25 -14.02
N PHE A 95 -3.65 7.97 -14.91
CA PHE A 95 -2.35 8.55 -14.62
C PHE A 95 -2.40 9.50 -13.41
N VAL A 96 -3.38 10.40 -13.37
CA VAL A 96 -3.55 11.34 -12.25
C VAL A 96 -3.80 10.61 -10.94
N VAL A 97 -4.64 9.57 -10.93
CA VAL A 97 -4.94 8.80 -9.72
C VAL A 97 -3.71 8.04 -9.21
N VAL A 98 -3.01 7.33 -10.09
CA VAL A 98 -1.79 6.58 -9.73
C VAL A 98 -0.73 7.55 -9.21
N TYR A 99 -0.51 8.66 -9.91
CA TYR A 99 0.46 9.67 -9.50
C TYR A 99 0.12 10.32 -8.16
N ALA A 100 -1.16 10.61 -7.90
CA ALA A 100 -1.61 11.12 -6.61
C ALA A 100 -1.34 10.13 -5.47
N ILE A 101 -1.52 8.83 -5.70
CA ILE A 101 -1.26 7.78 -4.70
C ILE A 101 0.24 7.63 -4.45
N GLU A 102 1.07 7.68 -5.49
CA GLU A 102 2.54 7.69 -5.33
C GLU A 102 3.00 8.91 -4.52
N LEU A 103 2.45 10.10 -4.79
CA LEU A 103 2.72 11.31 -4.04
C LEU A 103 2.31 11.18 -2.57
N LEU A 104 1.09 10.73 -2.29
CA LEU A 104 0.61 10.49 -0.94
C LEU A 104 1.47 9.44 -0.22
N GLY A 105 1.84 8.36 -0.90
CA GLY A 105 2.76 7.35 -0.39
C GLY A 105 4.12 7.92 0.01
N SER A 106 4.69 8.78 -0.84
CA SER A 106 5.96 9.45 -0.56
C SER A 106 5.87 10.45 0.60
N TRP A 107 4.74 11.16 0.71
CA TRP A 107 4.51 12.14 1.76
C TRP A 107 4.31 11.47 3.12
N VAL A 108 3.51 10.40 3.16
CA VAL A 108 3.30 9.59 4.37
C VAL A 108 4.62 8.95 4.82
N ARG A 109 5.45 8.45 3.90
CA ARG A 109 6.80 7.96 4.25
C ARG A 109 7.64 9.02 4.96
N LYS A 110 7.69 10.25 4.41
CA LYS A 110 8.44 11.36 5.00
C LYS A 110 7.90 11.86 6.33
N LEU A 111 6.62 11.62 6.64
CA LEU A 111 6.02 12.02 7.90
C LEU A 111 6.32 11.02 9.01
N VAL A 112 6.60 9.78 8.63
CA VAL A 112 6.72 8.66 9.56
C VAL A 112 8.18 8.22 9.78
N GLU A 113 9.09 8.58 8.87
CA GLU A 113 10.55 8.68 9.11
C GLU A 113 10.90 9.91 9.96
#